data_AF-A0A7T5RRA9-F1
#
_entry.id   AF-A0A7T5RRA9-F1
#
_cell.length_a   1.000
_cell.length_b   1.000
_cell.length_c   1.000
_cell.angle_alpha   90.00
_cell.angle_beta   90.00
_cell.angle_gamma   90.00
#
_symmetry.space_group_name_H-M   'P 1'
#
loop_
_entity.id
_entity.type
_entity.pdbx_description
1 polymer ?
#
loop_
_entity_poly.entity_id
_entity_poly.type
_entity_poly.pdbx_seq_one_letter_code
_entity_poly.pdbx_strand_id
1 'polypeptide(L)'
;MTLEMLLNASDALLILGVSVPSAVVAMKIPVPRLRVLGLLLASFFVLHGLYHLMGALNEVYGIEVLDFLSDGLLEPVSYLVLIVFGVYLYRTSG
;
A
#
# COMPACT_ATOMS: atom_id res chain seq x y z
N MET A 1 10.16 21.45 -8.16
CA MET A 1 9.36 20.22 -8.11
C MET A 1 9.95 19.25 -9.12
N THR A 2 10.55 18.16 -8.65
CA THR A 2 11.12 17.11 -9.50
C THR A 2 9.99 16.29 -10.12
N LEU A 3 10.27 15.60 -11.24
CA LEU A 3 9.31 14.67 -11.85
C LEU A 3 8.98 13.52 -10.89
N GLU A 4 9.99 13.04 -10.17
CA GLU A 4 9.87 11.97 -9.19
C GLU A 4 8.95 12.36 -8.03
N MET A 5 9.10 13.57 -7.49
CA MET A 5 8.18 14.12 -6.48
C MET A 5 6.73 14.16 -6.98
N LEU A 6 6.51 14.55 -8.25
CA LEU A 6 5.17 14.57 -8.84
C LEU A 6 4.56 13.17 -8.93
N LEU A 7 5.33 12.20 -9.41
CA LEU A 7 4.89 10.82 -9.55
C LEU A 7 4.56 10.21 -8.18
N ASN A 8 5.47 10.34 -7.22
CA ASN A 8 5.26 9.86 -5.86
C ASN A 8 4.04 10.53 -5.20
N ALA A 9 3.86 11.83 -5.37
CA ALA A 9 2.70 12.52 -4.81
C ALA A 9 1.38 12.08 -5.48
N SER A 10 1.36 11.91 -6.80
CA SER A 10 0.16 11.44 -7.51
C SER A 10 -0.19 10.00 -7.14
N ASP A 11 0.81 9.12 -7.06
CA ASP A 11 0.62 7.72 -6.72
C ASP A 11 0.13 7.58 -5.29
N ALA A 12 0.74 8.31 -4.34
CA ALA A 12 0.27 8.37 -2.96
C ALA A 12 -1.19 8.79 -2.88
N LEU A 13 -1.58 9.86 -3.56
CA LEU A 13 -2.95 10.38 -3.54
C LEU A 13 -3.95 9.35 -4.08
N LEU A 14 -3.64 8.75 -5.23
CA LEU A 14 -4.52 7.77 -5.88
C LEU A 14 -4.64 6.50 -5.04
N ILE A 15 -3.51 5.94 -4.61
CA ILE A 15 -3.45 4.65 -3.89
C ILE A 15 -4.08 4.80 -2.49
N LEU A 16 -3.73 5.86 -1.74
CA LEU A 16 -4.37 6.12 -0.44
C LEU A 16 -5.85 6.43 -0.60
N GLY A 17 -6.22 7.18 -1.65
CA GLY A 17 -7.61 7.49 -1.96
C GLY A 17 -8.48 6.25 -2.20
N VAL A 18 -7.95 5.21 -2.84
CA VAL A 18 -8.68 3.95 -3.06
C VAL A 18 -8.57 2.95 -1.91
N SER A 19 -7.64 3.14 -0.97
CA SER A 19 -7.43 2.22 0.15
C SER A 19 -8.65 2.08 1.06
N VAL A 20 -9.28 3.20 1.44
CA VAL A 20 -10.47 3.21 2.32
C VAL A 20 -11.69 2.59 1.63
N PRO A 21 -12.06 3.00 0.39
CA PRO A 21 -13.12 2.31 -0.36
C PRO A 21 -12.88 0.81 -0.49
N SER A 22 -11.64 0.39 -0.77
CA SER A 22 -11.29 -1.03 -0.91
C SER A 22 -11.53 -1.80 0.39
N ALA A 23 -11.13 -1.24 1.54
CA ALA A 23 -11.41 -1.83 2.85
C ALA A 23 -12.91 -1.92 3.15
N VAL A 24 -13.66 -0.85 2.87
CA VAL A 24 -15.13 -0.81 3.08
C VAL A 24 -15.83 -1.86 2.23
N VAL A 25 -15.46 -1.98 0.96
CA VAL A 25 -16.00 -3.00 0.06
C VAL A 25 -15.61 -4.40 0.55
N ALA A 26 -14.36 -4.62 0.92
CA ALA A 26 -13.88 -5.90 1.43
C ALA A 26 -14.69 -6.37 2.65
N MET A 27 -14.93 -5.49 3.62
CA MET A 27 -15.73 -5.82 4.82
C MET A 27 -17.17 -6.25 4.51
N LYS A 28 -17.74 -5.79 3.39
CA LYS A 28 -19.10 -6.16 2.95
C LYS A 28 -19.16 -7.48 2.20
N ILE A 29 -18.02 -8.09 1.85
CA ILE A 29 -17.99 -9.36 1.13
C ILE A 29 -18.50 -10.49 2.05
N PRO A 30 -19.54 -11.25 1.66
CA PRO A 30 -20.10 -12.32 2.49
C PRO A 30 -19.20 -13.55 2.54
N VAL A 31 -18.41 -13.79 1.49
CA VAL A 31 -17.48 -14.93 1.39
C VAL A 31 -16.22 -14.63 2.20
N PRO A 32 -15.93 -15.34 3.32
CA PRO A 32 -14.83 -15.01 4.21
C PRO A 32 -13.46 -14.99 3.52
N ARG A 33 -13.22 -15.95 2.61
CA ARG A 33 -11.97 -16.04 1.83
C ARG A 33 -11.73 -14.77 1.00
N LEU A 34 -12.75 -14.34 0.25
CA LEU A 34 -12.68 -13.13 -0.57
C LEU A 34 -12.60 -11.86 0.27
N ARG A 35 -13.25 -11.82 1.44
CA ARG A 35 -13.12 -10.73 2.41
C ARG A 35 -11.67 -10.56 2.88
N VAL A 36 -11.00 -11.65 3.25
CA VAL A 36 -9.59 -11.61 3.71
C VAL A 36 -8.68 -11.14 2.58
N LEU A 37 -8.85 -11.64 1.35
CA LEU A 37 -8.09 -11.16 0.19
C LEU A 37 -8.31 -9.66 -0.05
N GLY A 38 -9.55 -9.19 0.00
CA GLY A 38 -9.86 -7.77 -0.15
C GLY A 38 -9.23 -6.90 0.95
N LEU A 39 -9.22 -7.38 2.20
CA LEU A 39 -8.58 -6.68 3.31
C LEU A 39 -7.05 -6.65 3.17
N LEU A 40 -6.43 -7.76 2.76
CA LEU A 40 -4.98 -7.80 2.49
C LEU A 40 -4.61 -6.84 1.35
N LEU A 41 -5.41 -6.77 0.29
CA LEU A 41 -5.20 -5.82 -0.80
C LEU A 41 -5.37 -4.36 -0.33
N ALA A 42 -6.38 -4.08 0.50
CA ALA A 42 -6.56 -2.75 1.09
C ALA A 42 -5.39 -2.37 2.01
N SER A 43 -4.86 -3.30 2.81
CA SER A 43 -3.67 -3.10 3.63
C SER A 43 -2.43 -2.82 2.77
N PHE A 44 -2.27 -3.52 1.64
CA PHE A 44 -1.21 -3.22 0.69
C PHE A 44 -1.33 -1.78 0.16
N PHE A 45 -2.51 -1.33 -0.25
CA PHE A 45 -2.70 0.05 -0.71
C PHE A 45 -2.35 1.09 0.35
N VAL A 46 -2.71 0.85 1.62
CA VAL A 46 -2.31 1.78 2.70
C VAL A 46 -0.78 1.86 2.78
N LEU A 47 -0.09 0.72 2.87
CA LEU A 47 1.36 0.70 3.04
C LEU A 47 2.10 1.24 1.83
N HIS A 48 1.70 0.84 0.62
CA HIS A 48 2.33 1.25 -0.62
C HIS A 48 2.05 2.73 -0.95
N GLY A 49 0.84 3.21 -0.65
CA GLY A 49 0.52 4.64 -0.75
C GLY A 49 1.31 5.49 0.27
N LEU A 50 1.53 4.98 1.48
CA LEU A 50 2.39 5.64 2.47
C LEU A 50 3.86 5.65 2.03
N TYR A 51 4.34 4.58 1.40
CA TYR A 51 5.69 4.51 0.82
C TYR A 51 5.92 5.69 -0.14
N HIS A 52 5.05 5.86 -1.13
CA HIS A 52 5.12 6.98 -2.07
C HIS A 52 4.95 8.35 -1.40
N LEU A 53 4.09 8.45 -0.38
CA LEU A 53 3.93 9.69 0.38
C LEU A 53 5.22 10.08 1.09
N MET A 54 5.87 9.13 1.78
CA MET A 54 7.14 9.39 2.46
C MET A 54 8.24 9.75 1.47
N GLY A 55 8.31 9.10 0.31
CA GLY A 55 9.24 9.45 -0.78
C GLY A 55 9.00 10.86 -1.31
N ALA A 56 7.75 11.24 -1.58
CA ALA A 56 7.40 12.60 -1.99
C ALA A 56 7.75 13.65 -0.93
N LEU A 57 7.54 13.35 0.35
CA LEU A 57 7.92 14.25 1.45
C LEU A 57 9.45 14.34 1.59
N ASN A 58 10.18 13.25 1.41
CA ASN A 58 11.65 13.27 1.43
C ASN A 58 12.20 14.17 0.32
N GLU A 59 11.65 14.09 -0.89
CA GLU A 59 12.02 14.97 -2.01
C GLU A 59 11.79 16.47 -1.71
N VAL A 60 10.80 16.79 -0.88
CA VAL A 60 10.48 18.18 -0.49
C VAL A 60 11.36 18.67 0.65
N TYR A 61 11.58 17.83 1.66
CA TYR A 61 12.17 18.25 2.93
C TYR A 61 13.61 17.76 3.15
N GLY A 62 14.08 16.78 2.38
CA GLY A 62 15.42 16.19 2.47
C GLY A 62 15.73 15.58 3.83
N ILE A 63 14.77 14.86 4.45
CA ILE A 63 14.90 14.34 5.81
C ILE A 63 15.19 12.83 5.75
N GLU A 64 16.37 12.42 6.22
CA GLU A 64 16.82 11.01 6.22
C GLU A 64 15.83 10.02 6.85
N VAL A 65 15.05 10.45 7.86
CA VAL A 65 14.04 9.56 8.47
C VAL A 65 12.92 9.21 7.48
N LEU A 66 12.57 10.11 6.55
CA LEU A 66 11.54 9.87 5.54
C LEU A 66 12.03 8.89 4.48
N ASP A 67 13.32 8.97 4.13
CA ASP A 67 14.00 8.01 3.25
C ASP A 67 13.96 6.59 3.85
N PHE A 68 14.39 6.47 5.13
CA PHE A 68 14.33 5.19 5.84
C PHE A 68 12.90 4.65 5.97
N LEU A 69 11.91 5.51 6.25
CA LEU A 69 10.52 5.10 6.33
C LEU A 69 9.99 4.64 4.97
N SER A 70 10.37 5.31 3.87
CA SER A 70 9.95 4.95 2.52
C SER A 70 10.62 3.65 2.06
N ASP A 71 11.91 3.70 1.70
CA ASP A 71 12.64 2.61 1.05
C ASP A 71 13.08 1.54 2.05
N GLY A 72 13.46 1.95 3.26
CA GLY A 72 13.98 1.04 4.28
C GLY A 72 12.91 0.19 4.97
N LEU A 73 11.66 0.67 5.01
CA LEU A 73 10.60 0.06 5.80
C LEU A 73 9.29 -0.17 5.03
N LEU A 74 8.65 0.88 4.52
CA LEU A 74 7.31 0.77 3.96
C LEU A 74 7.29 -0.03 2.66
N GLU A 75 8.29 0.16 1.79
CA GLU A 75 8.41 -0.62 0.55
C GLU A 75 8.49 -2.14 0.83
N PRO A 76 9.49 -2.67 1.57
CA PRO A 76 9.60 -4.10 1.82
C PRO A 76 8.40 -4.66 2.59
N VAL A 77 7.84 -3.90 3.53
CA VAL A 77 6.64 -4.33 4.28
C VAL A 77 5.42 -4.42 3.36
N SER A 78 5.28 -3.52 2.39
CA SER A 78 4.20 -3.59 1.39
C SER A 78 4.32 -4.86 0.53
N TYR A 79 5.53 -5.24 0.11
CA TYR A 79 5.75 -6.50 -0.63
C TYR A 79 5.47 -7.74 0.22
N LEU A 80 5.79 -7.73 1.52
CA LEU A 80 5.44 -8.82 2.43
C LEU A 80 3.92 -9.03 2.47
N VAL A 81 3.11 -7.97 2.44
CA VAL A 81 1.64 -8.09 2.37
C VAL A 81 1.19 -8.76 1.07
N LEU A 82 1.81 -8.44 -0.07
CA LEU A 82 1.51 -9.13 -1.34
C LEU A 82 1.89 -10.62 -1.32
N ILE A 83 3.00 -10.97 -0.67
CA ILE A 83 3.39 -12.37 -0.48
C ILE A 83 2.34 -13.09 0.37
N VAL A 84 1.91 -12.49 1.48
CA VAL A 84 0.84 -13.05 2.33
C VAL A 84 -0.47 -13.20 1.53
N PHE A 85 -0.83 -12.20 0.72
CA PHE A 85 -1.97 -12.26 -0.18
C PHE A 85 -1.88 -13.47 -1.14
N GLY A 86 -0.74 -13.64 -1.82
CA GLY A 86 -0.54 -14.72 -2.78
C GLY A 86 -0.58 -16.11 -2.13
N VAL A 87 0.05 -16.26 -0.96
CA VAL A 87 0.00 -17.50 -0.17
C VAL A 87 -1.41 -17.81 0.29
N TYR A 88 -2.16 -16.81 0.76
CA TYR A 88 -3.54 -16.99 1.21
C TYR A 88 -4.45 -17.39 0.03
N LEU A 89 -4.32 -16.72 -1.11
CA LEU A 89 -5.06 -17.06 -2.33
C LEU A 89 -4.80 -18.52 -2.72
N TYR A 90 -3.53 -18.90 -2.89
CA TYR A 90 -3.15 -20.27 -3.27
C TYR A 90 -3.75 -21.33 -2.35
N ARG A 91 -3.69 -21.11 -1.03
CA ARG A 91 -4.23 -22.06 -0.05
C ARG A 91 -5.76 -22.15 -0.04
N THR A 92 -6.46 -21.16 -0.56
CA THR A 92 -7.93 -21.06 -0.49
C THR A 92 -8.62 -21.25 -1.84
N SER A 93 -7.86 -21.46 -2.92
CA SER A 93 -8.37 -21.78 -4.27
C SER A 93 -8.72 -23.26 -4.48
N GLY A 94 -8.43 -24.14 -3.51
CA GLY A 94 -8.90 -25.53 -3.45
C GLY A 94 -10.12 -25.72 -2.56
#